data_AF-A0A6L7WTT9-F1
#
_entry.id   AF-A0A6L7WTT9-F1
#
_cell.length_a   1.000
_cell.length_b   1.000
_cell.length_c   1.000
_cell.angle_alpha   90.00
_cell.angle_beta   90.00
_cell.angle_gamma   90.00
#
_symmetry.space_group_name_H-M   'P 1'
#
loop_
_entity.id
_entity.type
_entity.pdbx_description
1 polymer ?
#
loop_
_entity_poly.entity_id
_entity_poly.type
_entity_poly.pdbx_seq_one_letter_code
_entity_poly.pdbx_strand_id
1 'polypeptide(L)'
;MKRKIMRTATAVLLLTLAAGGAAAQTLLEVARREKARRDAIPPGERSRVYTNDDLRDSGGLTIGALPAADRQEADAGSGRAGHGVGSRDSEAGSGSTEAGDVPDEDDWRARVAAAQEGRERAELMASALQNRADGLWAQFTGMDDPARRGVVERQRDEALAELERTQAEAARFEREIRDIREEARRAGVPPGWLRP
;
A
#
# COMPACT_ATOMS: atom_id res chain seq x y z
N MET A 1 13.31 -52.65 42.67
CA MET A 1 13.44 -51.99 41.34
C MET A 1 12.35 -52.39 40.33
N LYS A 2 11.92 -53.65 40.23
CA LYS A 2 10.93 -54.12 39.23
C LYS A 2 9.54 -53.42 39.28
N ARG A 3 9.08 -52.97 40.45
CA ARG A 3 7.77 -52.27 40.60
C ARG A 3 7.76 -50.81 40.11
N LYS A 4 8.91 -50.15 40.01
CA LYS A 4 9.01 -48.77 39.49
C LYS A 4 9.00 -48.76 37.95
N ILE A 5 9.68 -49.73 37.34
CA ILE A 5 9.75 -49.91 35.88
C ILE A 5 8.36 -50.28 35.30
N MET A 6 7.57 -51.07 36.03
CA MET A 6 6.22 -51.46 35.58
C MET A 6 5.23 -50.30 35.65
N ARG A 7 5.37 -49.36 36.60
CA ARG A 7 4.51 -48.17 36.72
C ARG A 7 4.85 -47.09 35.68
N THR A 8 6.11 -46.95 35.31
CA THR A 8 6.53 -46.03 34.23
C THR A 8 6.10 -46.55 32.85
N ALA A 9 6.12 -47.86 32.62
CA ALA A 9 5.65 -48.45 31.37
C ALA A 9 4.13 -48.26 31.15
N THR A 10 3.31 -48.36 32.21
CA THR A 10 1.86 -48.14 32.11
C THR A 10 1.50 -46.67 31.94
N ALA A 11 2.26 -45.75 32.55
CA ALA A 11 2.04 -44.31 32.40
C ALA A 11 2.41 -43.80 30.99
N VAL A 12 3.45 -44.36 30.37
CA VAL A 12 3.82 -44.02 28.98
C VAL A 12 2.81 -44.59 27.98
N LEU A 13 2.30 -45.81 28.22
CA LEU A 13 1.29 -46.43 27.35
C LEU A 13 -0.07 -45.71 27.40
N LEU A 14 -0.46 -45.17 28.55
CA LEU A 14 -1.70 -44.37 28.70
C LEU A 14 -1.57 -42.96 28.13
N LEU A 15 -0.37 -42.38 28.08
CA LEU A 15 -0.17 -41.04 27.51
C LEU A 15 -0.14 -41.04 25.97
N THR A 16 0.24 -42.16 25.35
CA THR A 16 0.21 -42.32 23.88
C THR A 16 -1.18 -42.58 23.30
N LEU A 17 -2.16 -42.99 24.11
CA LEU A 17 -3.50 -43.33 23.63
C LEU A 17 -4.48 -42.13 23.59
N ALA A 18 -4.08 -40.96 24.08
CA ALA A 18 -4.93 -39.77 24.15
C ALA A 18 -4.74 -38.77 23.00
N ALA A 19 -3.87 -39.04 22.02
CA ALA A 19 -3.59 -38.12 20.91
C ALA A 19 -4.46 -38.37 19.64
N GLY A 20 -5.34 -39.36 19.66
CA GLY A 20 -6.20 -39.73 18.52
C GLY A 20 -7.57 -39.07 18.57
N GLY A 21 -7.65 -37.78 18.29
CA GLY A 21 -8.93 -37.05 18.32
C GLY A 21 -8.96 -35.71 17.62
N ALA A 22 -8.05 -35.42 16.70
CA ALA A 22 -8.24 -34.33 15.75
C ALA A 22 -9.19 -34.83 14.66
N ALA A 23 -10.50 -34.69 14.90
CA ALA A 23 -11.53 -35.02 13.93
C ALA A 23 -11.23 -34.31 12.61
N ALA A 24 -11.10 -35.10 11.53
CA ALA A 24 -11.03 -34.62 10.17
C ALA A 24 -12.37 -33.94 9.82
N GLN A 25 -12.50 -32.65 10.15
CA GLN A 25 -13.63 -31.86 9.70
C GLN A 25 -13.56 -31.79 8.19
N THR A 26 -14.56 -32.35 7.53
CA THR A 26 -14.65 -32.30 6.07
C THR A 26 -14.71 -30.83 5.64
N LEU A 27 -14.12 -30.48 4.49
CA LEU A 27 -14.16 -29.11 3.95
C LEU A 27 -15.60 -28.59 3.85
N LEU A 28 -16.56 -29.49 3.60
CA LEU A 28 -17.98 -29.19 3.57
C LEU A 28 -18.53 -28.73 4.93
N GLU A 29 -18.10 -29.35 6.01
CA GLU A 29 -18.53 -29.01 7.37
C GLU A 29 -17.92 -27.68 7.83
N VAL A 30 -16.65 -27.44 7.49
CA VAL A 30 -15.99 -26.14 7.71
C VAL A 30 -16.68 -25.03 6.92
N ALA A 31 -17.02 -25.29 5.65
CA ALA A 31 -17.75 -24.32 4.82
C ALA A 31 -19.16 -24.03 5.38
N ARG A 32 -19.88 -25.04 5.87
CA ARG A 32 -21.19 -24.87 6.52
C ARG A 32 -21.09 -24.07 7.81
N ARG A 33 -20.10 -24.37 8.66
CA ARG A 33 -19.86 -23.64 9.91
C ARG A 33 -19.46 -22.19 9.63
N GLU A 34 -18.64 -21.95 8.62
CA GLU A 34 -18.23 -20.60 8.22
C GLU A 34 -19.41 -19.80 7.65
N LYS A 35 -20.26 -20.43 6.84
CA LYS A 35 -21.51 -19.82 6.36
C LYS A 35 -22.45 -19.47 7.53
N ALA A 36 -22.67 -20.40 8.46
CA ALA A 36 -23.52 -20.17 9.62
C ALA A 36 -22.98 -19.03 10.51
N ARG A 37 -21.66 -18.95 10.69
CA ARG A 37 -21.02 -17.84 11.40
C ARG A 37 -21.29 -16.50 10.72
N ARG A 38 -21.14 -16.41 9.40
CA ARG A 38 -21.40 -15.18 8.63
C ARG A 38 -22.88 -14.77 8.67
N ASP A 39 -23.78 -15.75 8.57
CA ASP A 39 -25.22 -15.50 8.61
C ASP A 39 -25.66 -15.00 10.00
N ALA A 40 -24.99 -15.45 11.07
CA ALA A 40 -25.25 -15.03 12.44
C ALA A 40 -24.75 -13.62 12.79
N ILE A 41 -23.93 -12.97 11.94
CA ILE A 41 -23.49 -11.59 12.15
C ILE A 41 -24.68 -10.66 11.90
N PRO A 42 -25.11 -9.85 12.90
CA PRO A 42 -26.20 -8.90 12.74
C PRO A 42 -25.93 -7.89 11.61
N PRO A 43 -26.96 -7.43 10.88
CA PRO A 43 -26.79 -6.54 9.74
C PRO A 43 -26.01 -5.25 10.05
N GLY A 44 -26.12 -4.73 11.27
CA GLY A 44 -25.40 -3.52 11.72
C GLY A 44 -23.92 -3.73 12.03
N GLU A 45 -23.46 -4.98 12.14
CA GLU A 45 -22.05 -5.34 12.37
C GLU A 45 -21.37 -5.84 11.09
N ARG A 46 -22.11 -5.96 9.98
CA ARG A 46 -21.56 -6.35 8.69
C ARG A 46 -20.82 -5.16 8.08
N SER A 47 -19.58 -5.39 7.62
CA SER A 47 -18.83 -4.39 6.86
C SER A 47 -19.63 -3.96 5.63
N ARG A 48 -19.73 -2.64 5.41
CA ARG A 48 -20.43 -2.08 4.24
C ARG A 48 -19.80 -2.62 2.95
N VAL A 49 -20.63 -3.25 2.12
CA VAL A 49 -20.20 -3.72 0.80
C VAL A 49 -20.41 -2.59 -0.18
N TYR A 50 -19.31 -2.01 -0.64
CA TYR A 50 -19.33 -1.03 -1.72
C TYR A 50 -19.22 -1.78 -3.05
N THR A 51 -20.25 -1.66 -3.87
CA THR A 51 -20.30 -2.19 -5.22
C THR A 51 -19.87 -1.13 -6.24
N ASN A 52 -19.64 -1.55 -7.48
CA ASN A 52 -19.26 -0.62 -8.55
C ASN A 52 -20.32 0.46 -8.81
N ASP A 53 -21.59 0.17 -8.50
CA ASP A 53 -22.68 1.14 -8.63
C ASP A 53 -22.60 2.20 -7.52
N ASP A 54 -22.18 1.83 -6.31
CA ASP A 54 -21.95 2.77 -5.18
C ASP A 54 -20.79 3.74 -5.44
N LEU A 55 -19.88 3.40 -6.36
CA LEU A 55 -18.74 4.23 -6.75
C LEU A 55 -19.09 5.29 -7.80
N ARG A 56 -20.21 5.14 -8.51
CA ARG A 56 -20.61 6.07 -9.58
C ARG A 56 -21.31 7.32 -9.04
N ASP A 57 -21.99 7.19 -7.91
CA ASP A 57 -22.71 8.29 -7.25
C ASP A 57 -21.92 8.94 -6.10
N SER A 58 -20.83 8.31 -5.63
CA SER A 58 -19.94 8.91 -4.64
C SER A 58 -18.93 9.83 -5.36
N GLY A 59 -19.36 11.07 -5.61
CA GLY A 59 -18.49 12.12 -6.11
C GLY A 59 -17.25 12.27 -5.22
N GLY A 60 -16.11 11.79 -5.72
CA GLY A 60 -14.79 11.91 -5.09
C GLY A 60 -14.62 11.11 -3.80
N LEU A 61 -13.62 10.23 -3.77
CA LEU A 61 -13.16 9.61 -2.53
C LEU A 61 -12.56 10.70 -1.62
N THR A 62 -13.35 11.23 -0.71
CA THR A 62 -12.84 12.01 0.42
C THR A 62 -12.46 11.05 1.53
N ILE A 63 -11.20 11.04 1.93
CA ILE A 63 -10.74 10.34 3.13
C ILE A 63 -11.38 11.10 4.30
N GLY A 64 -12.44 10.52 4.87
CA GLY A 64 -13.28 11.17 5.87
C GLY A 64 -12.51 11.55 7.13
N ALA A 65 -12.50 12.84 7.46
CA ALA A 65 -12.19 13.34 8.79
C ALA A 65 -13.29 12.93 9.79
N LEU A 66 -12.87 12.62 11.03
CA LEU A 66 -13.74 12.26 12.16
C LEU A 66 -14.73 13.40 12.52
N PRO A 67 -15.93 13.08 13.07
CA PRO A 67 -17.01 14.05 13.21
C PRO A 67 -16.79 15.02 14.38
N ALA A 68 -16.83 16.32 14.09
CA ALA A 68 -17.14 17.35 15.08
C ALA A 68 -18.64 17.66 15.02
N ALA A 69 -19.30 17.57 16.18
CA ALA A 69 -20.72 17.80 16.36
C ALA A 69 -21.17 19.23 16.04
N ASP A 70 -22.41 19.32 15.57
CA ASP A 70 -23.35 20.44 15.55
C ASP A 70 -22.90 21.78 14.95
N ARG A 71 -23.38 22.05 13.73
CA ARG A 71 -24.01 23.35 13.38
C ARG A 71 -24.94 23.20 12.17
N GLN A 72 -26.09 23.83 12.32
CA GLN A 72 -27.30 23.70 11.53
C GLN A 72 -27.42 24.83 10.49
N GLU A 73 -27.92 24.47 9.30
CA GLU A 73 -28.66 25.20 8.25
C GLU A 73 -28.36 26.67 7.91
N ALA A 74 -28.07 26.92 6.61
CA ALA A 74 -28.78 27.83 5.69
C ALA A 74 -28.21 27.64 4.27
N ASP A 75 -28.95 27.05 3.33
CA ASP A 75 -29.93 27.65 2.39
C ASP A 75 -29.31 28.00 1.01
N ALA A 76 -30.14 27.80 0.00
CA ALA A 76 -29.88 27.61 -1.42
C ALA A 76 -29.49 28.87 -2.20
N GLY A 77 -28.95 28.67 -3.41
CA GLY A 77 -28.80 29.77 -4.36
C GLY A 77 -28.08 29.42 -5.66
N SER A 78 -28.80 28.80 -6.60
CA SER A 78 -28.46 28.60 -8.02
C SER A 78 -27.94 29.86 -8.74
N GLY A 79 -26.99 29.72 -9.66
CA GLY A 79 -26.59 30.85 -10.53
C GLY A 79 -25.51 30.62 -11.60
N ARG A 80 -25.75 29.68 -12.52
CA ARG A 80 -25.40 29.66 -13.97
C ARG A 80 -24.25 30.54 -14.53
N ALA A 81 -23.25 29.84 -15.07
CA ALA A 81 -22.54 29.98 -16.36
C ALA A 81 -21.99 31.34 -16.87
N GLY A 82 -20.71 31.31 -17.26
CA GLY A 82 -20.31 31.64 -18.63
C GLY A 82 -19.14 32.61 -18.81
N HIS A 83 -18.30 32.29 -19.80
CA HIS A 83 -17.26 33.11 -20.47
C HIS A 83 -15.98 33.38 -19.68
N GLY A 84 -14.78 33.06 -20.19
CA GLY A 84 -14.30 33.15 -21.56
C GLY A 84 -13.42 34.39 -21.66
N VAL A 85 -12.09 34.22 -21.60
CA VAL A 85 -11.15 35.35 -21.66
C VAL A 85 -10.06 35.05 -22.68
N GLY A 86 -10.05 35.88 -23.73
CA GLY A 86 -9.00 36.02 -24.72
C GLY A 86 -7.85 36.91 -24.24
N SER A 87 -6.81 36.89 -25.05
CA SER A 87 -5.46 37.46 -24.88
C SER A 87 -5.33 39.00 -24.93
N ARG A 88 -4.24 39.48 -24.27
CA ARG A 88 -3.35 40.62 -24.62
C ARG A 88 -3.87 42.05 -24.40
N ASP A 89 -3.11 43.07 -23.96
CA ASP A 89 -1.68 43.33 -23.73
C ASP A 89 -1.51 44.57 -22.78
N SER A 90 -0.35 44.65 -22.08
CA SER A 90 0.47 45.82 -21.66
C SER A 90 -0.15 47.06 -20.95
N GLU A 91 0.47 47.84 -20.03
CA GLU A 91 1.84 47.97 -19.53
C GLU A 91 1.87 48.86 -18.25
N ALA A 92 2.98 48.73 -17.50
CA ALA A 92 3.71 49.75 -16.74
C ALA A 92 3.16 50.31 -15.41
N GLY A 93 3.80 49.84 -14.32
CA GLY A 93 3.92 50.51 -13.02
C GLY A 93 5.12 49.95 -12.25
N SER A 94 6.31 50.50 -12.51
CA SER A 94 7.61 50.12 -11.97
C SER A 94 7.73 50.36 -10.45
N GLY A 95 8.34 49.42 -9.72
CA GLY A 95 8.92 49.71 -8.39
C GLY A 95 9.20 48.51 -7.50
N SER A 96 10.46 48.09 -7.49
CA SER A 96 11.16 47.34 -6.42
C SER A 96 11.07 45.81 -6.39
N THR A 97 12.25 45.20 -6.46
CA THR A 97 12.62 43.82 -6.15
C THR A 97 11.88 43.26 -4.93
N GLU A 98 11.16 42.15 -5.09
CA GLU A 98 10.69 41.33 -3.97
C GLU A 98 11.18 39.89 -4.12
N ALA A 99 11.69 39.36 -3.02
CA ALA A 99 12.41 38.11 -2.89
C ALA A 99 11.61 36.94 -3.47
N GLY A 100 12.30 36.03 -4.16
CA GLY A 100 11.76 34.72 -4.46
C GLY A 100 11.26 34.09 -3.16
N ASP A 101 10.00 33.70 -3.15
CA ASP A 101 9.33 33.11 -2.00
C ASP A 101 10.18 31.95 -1.48
N VAL A 102 10.75 32.12 -0.29
CA VAL A 102 11.58 31.07 0.33
C VAL A 102 10.61 29.97 0.77
N PRO A 103 10.76 28.72 0.31
CA PRO A 103 9.81 27.66 0.64
C PRO A 103 9.63 27.54 2.15
N ASP A 104 8.38 27.43 2.59
CA ASP A 104 8.03 27.36 4.00
C ASP A 104 8.28 25.95 4.58
N GLU A 105 8.04 25.79 5.89
CA GLU A 105 8.26 24.50 6.56
C GLU A 105 7.43 23.36 5.95
N ASP A 106 6.19 23.65 5.58
CA ASP A 106 5.28 22.64 5.06
C ASP A 106 5.66 22.23 3.63
N ASP A 107 6.16 23.16 2.82
CA ASP A 107 6.76 22.86 1.52
C ASP A 107 7.96 21.92 1.64
N TRP A 108 8.88 22.20 2.56
CA TRP A 108 10.05 21.34 2.79
C TRP A 108 9.65 19.94 3.25
N ARG A 109 8.71 19.84 4.20
CA ARG A 109 8.17 18.57 4.66
C ARG A 109 7.50 17.81 3.53
N ALA A 110 6.64 18.46 2.76
CA ALA A 110 5.92 17.85 1.65
C ALA A 110 6.89 17.30 0.59
N ARG A 111 7.94 18.05 0.26
CA ARG A 111 8.99 17.60 -0.68
C ARG A 111 9.71 16.35 -0.18
N VAL A 112 10.13 16.33 1.09
CA VAL A 112 10.81 15.15 1.67
C VAL A 112 9.86 13.96 1.74
N ALA A 113 8.63 14.17 2.20
CA ALA A 113 7.61 13.13 2.29
C ALA A 113 7.31 12.51 0.92
N ALA A 114 7.10 13.33 -0.11
CA ALA A 114 6.85 12.85 -1.47
C ALA A 114 8.00 11.98 -2.01
N ALA A 115 9.25 12.40 -1.79
CA ALA A 115 10.42 11.62 -2.20
C ALA A 115 10.57 10.32 -1.39
N GLN A 116 10.26 10.34 -0.09
CA GLN A 116 10.26 9.14 0.76
C GLN A 116 9.20 8.13 0.32
N GLU A 117 7.96 8.58 0.13
CA GLU A 117 6.88 7.72 -0.36
C GLU A 117 7.20 7.16 -1.75
N GLY A 118 7.77 8.00 -2.63
CA GLY A 118 8.24 7.57 -3.94
C GLY A 118 9.24 6.42 -3.84
N ARG A 119 10.23 6.56 -2.96
CA ARG A 119 11.23 5.51 -2.67
C ARG A 119 10.57 4.24 -2.14
N GLU A 120 9.70 4.35 -1.14
CA GLU A 120 9.04 3.19 -0.52
C GLU A 120 8.16 2.42 -1.52
N ARG A 121 7.41 3.13 -2.37
CA ARG A 121 6.63 2.51 -3.45
C ARG A 121 7.53 1.78 -4.45
N ALA A 122 8.65 2.39 -4.84
CA ALA A 122 9.62 1.76 -5.75
C ALA A 122 10.26 0.52 -5.11
N GLU A 123 10.66 0.57 -3.84
CA GLU A 123 11.22 -0.57 -3.11
C GLU A 123 10.23 -1.73 -2.98
N LEU A 124 8.95 -1.43 -2.73
CA LEU A 124 7.88 -2.44 -2.69
C LEU A 124 7.67 -3.09 -4.07
N MET A 125 7.64 -2.30 -5.14
CA MET A 125 7.51 -2.79 -6.51
C MET A 125 8.71 -3.65 -6.91
N ALA A 126 9.92 -3.21 -6.58
CA ALA A 126 11.14 -3.99 -6.83
C ALA A 126 11.09 -5.34 -6.12
N SER A 127 10.64 -5.38 -4.86
CA SER A 127 10.47 -6.62 -4.11
C SER A 127 9.45 -7.56 -4.77
N ALA A 128 8.34 -7.03 -5.30
CA ALA A 128 7.35 -7.81 -6.02
C ALA A 128 7.89 -8.38 -7.34
N LEU A 129 8.66 -7.59 -8.10
CA LEU A 129 9.29 -8.00 -9.36
C LEU A 129 10.36 -9.07 -9.14
N GLN A 130 11.14 -8.96 -8.06
CA GLN A 130 12.11 -9.99 -7.67
C GLN A 130 11.39 -11.32 -7.38
N ASN A 131 10.35 -11.30 -6.53
CA ASN A 131 9.57 -12.50 -6.22
C ASN A 131 8.95 -13.12 -7.48
N ARG A 132 8.49 -12.30 -8.43
CA ARG A 132 7.98 -12.77 -9.72
C ARG A 132 9.07 -13.44 -10.56
N ALA A 133 10.25 -12.83 -10.66
CA ALA A 133 11.38 -13.39 -11.40
C ALA A 133 11.81 -14.74 -10.80
N ASP A 134 11.84 -14.86 -9.48
CA ASP A 134 12.17 -16.10 -8.77
C ASP A 134 11.10 -17.18 -8.99
N GLY A 135 9.82 -16.82 -8.95
CA GLY A 135 8.72 -17.74 -9.27
C GLY A 135 8.75 -18.25 -10.71
N LEU A 136 9.04 -17.37 -11.67
CA LEU A 136 9.21 -17.74 -13.08
C LEU A 136 10.44 -18.63 -13.29
N TRP A 137 11.52 -18.37 -12.57
CA TRP A 137 12.70 -19.23 -12.60
C TRP A 137 12.40 -20.64 -12.08
N ALA A 138 11.70 -20.75 -10.95
CA ALA A 138 11.25 -22.04 -10.44
C ALA A 138 10.38 -22.79 -11.46
N GLN A 139 9.43 -22.10 -12.12
CA GLN A 139 8.63 -22.68 -13.19
C GLN A 139 9.47 -23.13 -14.39
N PHE A 140 10.45 -22.32 -14.82
CA PHE A 140 11.33 -22.62 -15.94
C PHE A 140 12.14 -23.91 -15.71
N THR A 141 12.67 -24.10 -14.49
CA THR A 141 13.47 -25.28 -14.15
C THR A 141 12.65 -26.56 -14.02
N GLY A 142 11.36 -26.46 -13.70
CA GLY A 142 10.45 -27.61 -13.57
C GLY A 142 9.76 -28.03 -14.87
N MET A 143 10.14 -27.46 -16.02
CA MET A 143 9.41 -27.63 -17.29
C MET A 143 10.25 -28.34 -18.35
N ASP A 144 9.66 -29.34 -19.01
CA ASP A 144 10.32 -30.11 -20.07
C ASP A 144 10.02 -29.61 -21.49
N ASP A 145 8.85 -28.99 -21.72
CA ASP A 145 8.42 -28.49 -23.05
C ASP A 145 9.21 -27.24 -23.47
N PRO A 146 10.05 -27.31 -24.53
CA PRO A 146 10.89 -26.19 -24.95
C PRO A 146 10.12 -24.93 -25.37
N ALA A 147 8.94 -25.10 -26.00
CA ALA A 147 8.17 -23.96 -26.50
C ALA A 147 7.62 -23.12 -25.34
N ARG A 148 7.14 -23.79 -24.29
CA ARG A 148 6.64 -23.13 -23.07
C ARG A 148 7.78 -22.52 -22.26
N ARG A 149 8.94 -23.20 -22.18
CA ARG A 149 10.13 -22.64 -21.51
C ARG A 149 10.53 -21.29 -22.08
N GLY A 150 10.53 -21.16 -23.42
CA GLY A 150 10.86 -19.89 -24.06
C GLY A 150 9.87 -18.76 -23.73
N VAL A 151 8.60 -19.06 -23.47
CA VAL A 151 7.62 -18.05 -23.01
C VAL A 151 7.95 -17.59 -21.59
N VAL A 152 8.20 -18.54 -20.68
CA VAL A 152 8.53 -18.25 -19.27
C VAL A 152 9.85 -17.48 -19.14
N GLU A 153 10.84 -17.83 -19.95
CA GLU A 153 12.13 -17.14 -20.01
C GLU A 153 11.96 -15.67 -20.42
N ARG A 154 11.22 -15.39 -21.50
CA ARG A 154 10.92 -14.00 -21.90
C ARG A 154 10.20 -13.21 -20.81
N GLN A 155 9.24 -13.83 -20.12
CA GLN A 155 8.53 -13.19 -19.01
C GLN A 155 9.45 -12.89 -17.83
N ARG A 156 10.43 -13.76 -17.57
CA ARG A 156 11.44 -13.55 -16.53
C ARG A 156 12.36 -12.40 -16.93
N ASP A 157 12.82 -12.35 -18.17
CA ASP A 157 13.69 -11.29 -18.66
C ASP A 157 12.98 -9.92 -18.61
N GLU A 158 11.69 -9.88 -18.95
CA GLU A 158 10.86 -8.68 -18.80
C GLU A 158 10.76 -8.24 -17.33
N ALA A 159 10.51 -9.18 -16.41
CA ALA A 159 10.44 -8.89 -14.98
C ALA A 159 11.79 -8.37 -14.43
N LEU A 160 12.92 -8.91 -14.91
CA LEU A 160 14.26 -8.45 -14.53
C LEU A 160 14.57 -7.06 -15.10
N ALA A 161 14.20 -6.79 -16.35
CA ALA A 161 14.38 -5.47 -16.95
C ALA A 161 13.56 -4.40 -16.20
N GLU A 162 12.33 -4.72 -15.81
CA GLU A 162 11.50 -3.81 -15.03
C GLU A 162 12.01 -3.64 -13.59
N LEU A 163 12.56 -4.71 -12.99
CA LEU A 163 13.21 -4.66 -11.69
C LEU A 163 14.38 -3.67 -11.71
N GLU A 164 15.24 -3.74 -12.73
CA GLU A 164 16.39 -2.85 -12.88
C GLU A 164 15.94 -1.38 -12.97
N ARG A 165 14.91 -1.08 -13.78
CA ARG A 165 14.34 0.27 -13.88
C ARG A 165 13.79 0.76 -12.54
N THR A 166 13.06 -0.10 -11.84
CA THR A 166 12.45 0.22 -10.54
C THR A 166 13.52 0.46 -9.47
N GLN A 167 14.60 -0.31 -9.46
CA GLN A 167 15.75 -0.09 -8.58
C GLN A 167 16.46 1.23 -8.91
N ALA A 168 16.62 1.56 -10.19
CA ALA A 168 17.18 2.85 -10.60
C ALA A 168 16.29 4.03 -10.16
N GLU A 169 14.97 3.86 -10.16
CA GLU A 169 14.01 4.83 -9.62
C GLU A 169 14.10 4.97 -8.09
N ALA A 170 14.19 3.87 -7.34
CA ALA A 170 14.43 3.92 -5.89
C ALA A 170 15.72 4.70 -5.57
N ALA A 171 16.81 4.43 -6.31
CA ALA A 171 18.06 5.16 -6.18
C ALA A 171 17.93 6.64 -6.59
N ARG A 172 17.04 6.97 -7.55
CA ARG A 172 16.74 8.37 -7.91
C ARG A 172 16.13 9.11 -6.72
N PHE A 173 15.11 8.53 -6.07
CA PHE A 173 14.48 9.13 -4.91
C PHE A 173 15.44 9.25 -3.71
N GLU A 174 16.35 8.28 -3.52
CA GLU A 174 17.38 8.41 -2.49
C GLU A 174 18.30 9.62 -2.74
N ARG A 175 18.71 9.84 -4.00
CA ARG A 175 19.47 11.03 -4.38
C ARG A 175 18.66 12.30 -4.16
N GLU A 176 17.40 12.31 -4.56
CA GLU A 176 16.48 13.44 -4.38
C GLU A 176 16.32 13.83 -2.90
N ILE A 177 16.15 12.85 -2.01
CA ILE A 177 16.10 13.08 -0.56
C ILE A 177 17.39 13.75 -0.06
N ARG A 178 18.55 13.29 -0.52
CA ARG A 178 19.82 13.91 -0.17
C ARG A 178 19.91 15.32 -0.72
N ASP A 179 19.52 15.54 -1.97
CA ASP A 179 19.61 16.84 -2.62
C ASP A 179 18.69 17.86 -1.94
N ILE A 180 17.47 17.46 -1.54
CA ILE A 180 16.56 18.29 -0.72
C ILE A 180 17.22 18.67 0.61
N ARG A 181 17.90 17.73 1.29
CA ARG A 181 18.60 18.02 2.56
C ARG A 181 19.77 18.98 2.36
N GLU A 182 20.51 18.84 1.27
CA GLU A 182 21.60 19.75 0.91
C GLU A 182 21.07 21.15 0.59
N GLU A 183 19.96 21.25 -0.16
CA GLU A 183 19.29 22.49 -0.51
C GLU A 183 18.78 23.21 0.74
N ALA A 184 18.08 22.50 1.61
CA ALA A 184 17.60 23.01 2.90
C ALA A 184 18.75 23.53 3.77
N ARG A 185 19.89 22.81 3.82
CA ARG A 185 21.08 23.28 4.56
C ARG A 185 21.63 24.58 3.97
N ARG A 186 21.71 24.69 2.64
CA ARG A 186 22.15 25.92 1.96
C ARG A 186 21.19 27.09 2.20
N ALA A 187 19.90 26.81 2.31
CA ALA A 187 18.86 27.79 2.63
C ALA A 187 18.77 28.14 4.13
N GLY A 188 19.58 27.52 5.01
CA GLY A 188 19.55 27.78 6.45
C GLY A 188 18.33 27.22 7.16
N VAL A 189 17.62 26.27 6.54
CA VAL A 189 16.42 25.64 7.09
C VAL A 189 16.79 24.82 8.34
N PRO A 190 16.04 24.94 9.46
CA PRO A 190 16.24 24.11 10.64
C PRO A 190 16.13 22.62 10.31
N PRO A 191 17.03 21.75 10.81
CA PRO A 191 17.00 20.32 10.50
C PRO A 191 15.75 19.60 11.01
N GLY A 192 15.01 20.20 11.95
CA GLY A 192 13.73 19.68 12.44
C GLY A 192 12.61 19.71 11.39
N TRP A 193 12.68 20.62 10.42
CA TRP A 193 11.66 20.77 9.38
C TRP A 193 11.67 19.61 8.37
N LEU A 194 12.80 18.90 8.22
CA LEU A 194 12.95 17.80 7.26
C LEU A 194 12.66 16.42 7.86
N ARG A 195 12.21 16.37 9.12
CA ARG A 195 11.82 15.12 9.77
C ARG A 195 10.35 14.81 9.43
N PRO A 196 10.01 13.56 9.12
CA PRO A 196 8.63 13.12 9.05
C PRO A 196 7.97 13.14 10.43
#